data_AF-A0A2I0FG44-F1
#
_entry.id   AF-A0A2I0FG44-F1
#
_cell.length_a   1.000
_cell.length_b   1.000
_cell.length_c   1.000
_cell.angle_alpha   90.00
_cell.angle_beta   90.00
_cell.angle_gamma   90.00
#
_symmetry.space_group_name_H-M   'P 1'
#
loop_
_entity.id
_entity.type
_entity.pdbx_description
1 polymer ?
#
loop_
_entity_poly.entity_id
_entity_poly.type
_entity_poly.pdbx_seq_one_letter_code
_entity_poly.pdbx_strand_id
1 'polypeptide(L)' 'MHPYQEYIEKLENEYNKTIKDVIYEYYIVRDEGPSVTARELDIPRRAVLHFIYEYNLRPLKHKNIKKKVMTTYNNLRAAQ' A
#
# COMPACT_ATOMS: atom_id res chain seq x y z
N MET A 1 -22.05 9.70 -0.84
CA MET A 1 -21.71 8.28 -0.97
C MET A 1 -20.30 8.18 -1.51
N HIS A 2 -19.47 7.24 -1.01
CA HIS A 2 -18.09 7.11 -1.48
C HIS A 2 -18.07 6.58 -2.93
N PRO A 3 -17.22 7.10 -3.85
CA PRO A 3 -17.20 6.67 -5.26
C PRO A 3 -16.80 5.21 -5.47
N TYR A 4 -16.26 4.57 -4.41
CA TYR A 4 -15.81 3.18 -4.40
C TYR A 4 -16.48 2.37 -3.29
N GLN A 5 -17.69 2.76 -2.87
CA GLN A 5 -18.42 2.14 -1.76
C GLN A 5 -18.53 0.61 -1.89
N GLU A 6 -18.85 0.09 -3.08
CA GLU A 6 -18.95 -1.35 -3.34
C GLU A 6 -17.63 -2.10 -3.04
N TYR A 7 -16.48 -1.49 -3.34
CA TYR A 7 -15.18 -2.09 -3.06
C TYR A 7 -14.79 -1.99 -1.59
N ILE A 8 -15.20 -0.93 -0.90
CA ILE A 8 -15.03 -0.82 0.55
C ILE A 8 -15.78 -1.97 1.21
N GLU A 9 -17.07 -2.13 0.92
CA GLU A 9 -17.89 -3.17 1.53
C GLU A 9 -17.39 -4.58 1.19
N LYS A 10 -17.02 -4.85 -0.08
CA LYS A 10 -16.42 -6.13 -0.49
C LYS A 10 -15.19 -6.45 0.37
N LEU A 11 -14.22 -5.53 0.40
CA LEU A 11 -12.93 -5.77 1.03
C LEU A 11 -13.02 -5.80 2.56
N GLU A 12 -13.84 -4.94 3.17
CA GLU A 12 -14.01 -4.95 4.61
C GLU A 12 -14.66 -6.24 5.11
N ASN A 13 -15.62 -6.79 4.36
CA ASN A 13 -16.22 -8.09 4.66
C ASN A 13 -15.25 -9.26 4.43
N GLU A 14 -14.50 -9.25 3.33
CA GLU A 14 -13.58 -10.34 2.96
C GLU A 14 -12.38 -10.45 3.92
N TYR A 15 -11.82 -9.31 4.32
CA TYR A 15 -10.61 -9.25 5.15
C TYR A 15 -10.89 -9.02 6.64
N ASN A 16 -12.14 -8.72 7.01
CA ASN A 16 -12.56 -8.33 8.37
C ASN A 16 -11.67 -7.21 8.95
N LYS A 17 -11.35 -6.23 8.11
CA LYS A 17 -10.43 -5.10 8.38
C LYS A 17 -10.97 -3.87 7.67
N THR A 18 -10.62 -2.68 8.14
CA THR A 18 -10.98 -1.46 7.41
C THR A 18 -10.29 -1.42 6.04
N ILE A 19 -10.91 -0.77 5.05
CA ILE A 19 -10.31 -0.61 3.71
C ILE A 19 -8.92 0.04 3.79
N LYS A 20 -8.71 0.96 4.74
CA LYS A 20 -7.42 1.60 4.99
C LYS A 20 -6.35 0.58 5.39
N ASP A 21 -6.68 -0.33 6.31
CA ASP A 21 -5.73 -1.34 6.79
C ASP A 21 -5.43 -2.37 5.71
N VAL A 22 -6.43 -2.76 4.91
CA VAL A 22 -6.24 -3.64 3.75
C VAL A 22 -5.26 -3.00 2.76
N ILE A 23 -5.50 -1.76 2.32
CA ILE A 23 -4.61 -1.09 1.36
C ILE A 23 -3.21 -0.86 1.97
N TYR A 24 -3.13 -0.54 3.26
CA TYR A 24 -1.85 -0.39 3.96
C TYR A 24 -1.04 -1.68 3.94
N GLU A 25 -1.67 -2.82 4.22
CA GLU A 25 -0.99 -4.12 4.24
C GLU A 25 -0.35 -4.43 2.88
N TYR A 26 -1.12 -4.34 1.79
CA TYR A 26 -0.61 -4.65 0.46
C TYR A 26 0.41 -3.60 -0.02
N TYR A 27 0.06 -2.32 0.05
CA TYR A 27 0.88 -1.26 -0.54
C TYR A 27 2.14 -0.92 0.28
N ILE A 28 2.06 -0.97 1.62
CA ILE A 28 3.15 -0.58 2.52
C ILE A 28 3.89 -1.79 3.09
N VAL A 29 3.18 -2.74 3.70
CA VAL A 29 3.81 -3.86 4.42
C VAL A 29 4.41 -4.87 3.44
N ARG A 30 3.64 -5.27 2.41
CA ARG A 30 4.12 -6.17 1.34
C ARG A 30 4.94 -5.45 0.27
N ASP A 31 5.07 -4.13 0.36
CA ASP A 31 5.82 -3.27 -0.55
C ASP A 31 5.34 -3.33 -2.02
N GLU A 32 4.06 -3.64 -2.26
CA GLU A 32 3.54 -3.80 -3.62
C GLU A 32 3.26 -2.49 -4.36
N GLY A 33 3.31 -2.54 -5.69
CA GLY A 33 2.89 -1.42 -6.54
C GLY A 33 1.35 -1.36 -6.69
N PRO A 34 0.77 -0.20 -7.06
CA PRO A 34 -0.69 -0.07 -7.20
C PRO A 34 -1.34 -1.07 -8.16
N SER A 35 -0.62 -1.49 -9.20
CA SER A 35 -1.11 -2.49 -10.16
C SER A 35 -1.12 -3.91 -9.58
N VAL A 36 -0.14 -4.26 -8.74
CA VAL A 36 -0.07 -5.57 -8.08
C VAL A 36 -1.17 -5.64 -7.03
N THR A 37 -1.26 -4.63 -6.16
CA THR A 37 -2.31 -4.54 -5.15
C THR A 37 -3.72 -4.60 -5.75
N ALA A 38 -3.94 -3.96 -6.90
CA ALA A 38 -5.23 -4.05 -7.61
C ALA A 38 -5.56 -5.47 -8.08
N ARG A 39 -4.56 -6.21 -8.58
CA ARG A 39 -4.71 -7.60 -8.98
C ARG A 39 -4.98 -8.51 -7.79
N GLU A 40 -4.24 -8.35 -6.70
CA GLU A 40 -4.38 -9.19 -5.51
C GLU A 40 -5.71 -8.95 -4.77
N LEU A 41 -6.21 -7.71 -4.76
CA LEU A 41 -7.49 -7.35 -4.13
C LEU A 41 -8.69 -7.50 -5.07
N ASP A 42 -8.47 -7.90 -6.33
CA ASP A 42 -9.51 -8.02 -7.36
C ASP A 42 -10.41 -6.77 -7.44
N ILE A 43 -9.77 -5.59 -7.57
CA ILE A 43 -10.43 -4.30 -7.75
C ILE A 43 -9.72 -3.45 -8.82
N PRO A 44 -10.41 -2.46 -9.43
CA PRO A 44 -9.77 -1.59 -10.40
C PRO A 44 -8.58 -0.82 -9.80
N ARG A 45 -7.48 -0.72 -10.55
CA ARG A 45 -6.30 0.08 -10.16
C ARG A 45 -6.63 1.53 -9.79
N ARG A 46 -7.66 2.13 -10.41
CA ARG A 46 -8.12 3.48 -10.07
C ARG A 46 -8.65 3.59 -8.64
N ALA A 47 -9.30 2.54 -8.11
CA ALA A 47 -9.78 2.49 -6.74
C ALA A 47 -8.59 2.40 -5.77
N VAL A 48 -7.61 1.52 -6.04
CA VAL A 48 -6.37 1.43 -5.27
C VAL A 48 -5.64 2.78 -5.23
N LEU A 49 -5.50 3.45 -6.38
CA LEU A 49 -4.89 4.77 -6.41
C LEU A 49 -5.67 5.77 -5.56
N HIS A 50 -7.00 5.79 -5.66
CA HIS A 50 -7.84 6.66 -4.85
C HIS A 50 -7.57 6.47 -3.35
N PHE A 51 -7.62 5.23 -2.85
CA PHE A 51 -7.35 4.93 -1.44
C PHE A 51 -5.92 5.29 -1.01
N ILE A 52 -4.93 5.07 -1.88
CA ILE A 52 -3.54 5.48 -1.61
C ILE A 52 -3.43 7.01 -1.41
N TYR A 53 -4.17 7.79 -2.21
CA TYR A 53 -4.20 9.24 -2.08
C TYR A 53 -4.99 9.68 -0.84
N GLU A 54 -6.19 9.13 -0.67
CA GLU A 54 -7.10 9.42 0.45
C GLU A 54 -6.44 9.18 1.80
N TYR A 55 -5.74 8.05 1.96
CA TYR A 55 -5.05 7.69 3.21
C TYR A 55 -3.60 8.17 3.27
N ASN A 56 -3.17 9.00 2.33
CA ASN A 56 -1.83 9.60 2.28
C ASN A 56 -0.69 8.56 2.40
N LEU A 57 -0.81 7.42 1.71
CA LEU A 57 0.14 6.30 1.82
C LEU A 57 1.39 6.50 0.96
N ARG A 58 1.32 7.35 -0.08
CA ARG A 58 2.47 7.66 -0.95
C ARG A 58 3.66 8.20 -0.15
N PRO A 59 3.56 9.29 0.63
CA PRO A 59 4.69 9.80 1.39
C PRO A 59 5.25 8.78 2.38
N LEU A 60 4.39 7.95 2.96
CA LEU A 60 4.80 6.89 3.87
C LEU A 60 5.68 5.85 3.17
N LYS A 61 5.26 5.37 2.00
CA LYS A 61 6.05 4.41 1.20
C LYS A 61 7.42 4.97 0.82
N HIS A 62 7.48 6.23 0.37
CA HIS A 62 8.74 6.88 0.03
C HIS A 62 9.70 6.99 1.22
N LYS A 63 9.18 7.26 2.43
CA LYS A 63 9.99 7.25 3.66
C LYS A 63 10.58 5.86 3.92
N ASN A 64 9.80 4.80 3.74
CA ASN A 64 10.28 3.42 3.93
C ASN A 64 11.38 3.06 2.92
N ILE A 65 11.22 3.43 1.66
CA ILE A 65 12.25 3.22 0.62
C ILE A 65 13.56 3.95 0.99
N LYS A 66 13.48 5.22 1.40
CA LYS A 66 14.66 5.99 1.82
C LYS A 66 15.40 5.33 2.99
N LYS A 67 14.67 4.83 4.00
CA LYS A 67 15.25 4.10 5.13
C LYS A 67 15.93 2.81 4.70
N LYS A 68 15.29 2.02 3.82
CA LYS A 68 15.88 0.78 3.27
C LYS A 68 17.19 1.07 2.53
N VAL A 69 17.19 2.04 1.61
CA VAL A 69 18.38 2.44 0.84
C VAL A 69 19.52 2.89 1.76
N MET A 70 19.23 3.72 2.76
CA MET A 70 20.24 4.19 3.71
C MET A 70 20.83 3.04 4.54
N THR A 71 20.01 2.09 4.96
CA THR A 71 20.46 0.91 5.72
C THR A 71 21.37 0.03 4.86
N THR A 72 20.97 -0.26 3.62
CA THR A 72 21.79 -1.05 2.69
C THR A 72 23.14 -0.39 2.44
N TYR A 73 23.18 0.92 2.23
CA TYR A 73 24.43 1.66 2.02
C TYR A 73 25.36 1.58 3.24
N ASN A 74 24.83 1.76 4.45
CA ASN A 74 25.62 1.67 5.68
C ASN A 74 26.21 0.27 5.89
N ASN A 75 25.43 -0.78 5.61
CA ASN A 75 25.88 -2.17 5.73
C ASN A 75 27.00 -2.48 4.71
N LEU A 76 26.89 -1.98 3.48
CA LEU A 76 27.93 -2.14 2.46
C LEU A 76 29.24 -1.46 2.86
N ARG A 77 29.18 -0.28 3.49
CA ARG A 77 30.39 0.42 3.98
C ARG A 77 31.03 -0.26 5.19
N ALA A 78 30.25 -0.84 6.08
CA ALA A 78 30.76 -1.54 7.27
C ALA A 78 31.42 -2.89 6.94
N ALA A 79 31.18 -3.43 5.74
CA ALA A 79 31.77 -4.68 5.25
C ALA A 79 33.08 -4.47 4.45
N GLN A 80 33.54 -3.23 4.31
CA GLN A 80 34.82 -2.84 3.69
C GLN A 80 35.86 -2.53 4.76
#